data_AF-A0A7C9VKB0-F1
#
_entry.id   AF-A0A7C9VKB0-F1
#
_cell.length_a   1.000
_cell.length_b   1.000
_cell.length_c   1.000
_cell.angle_alpha   90.00
_cell.angle_beta   90.00
_cell.angle_gamma   90.00
#
_symmetry.space_group_name_H-M   'P 1'
#
loop_
_entity.id
_entity.type
_entity.pdbx_description
1 polymer ?
#
loop_
_entity_poly.entity_id
_entity_poly.type
_entity_poly.pdbx_seq_one_letter_code
_entity_poly.pdbx_strand_id
1 'polypeptide(L)'
;MDIADRSAATGRAAHLLLPHLERGRRIDAALLRAAMETAFGGTDASGAWDWKTGYDAVEAATVLFLRKFGPAIRARAASPAAMLPLLARIASLLPTHTRRSEESETFQQFSTPIPLAFVASVAAAIRPDDVVLEPSAGTGLLAILAELAGGSLVLNELAEARAELLSRLFPAIAVTSFDAANIDDHLDTAIVPSVVLMNPPFSAIANVDRRMAGAALCHMSSALARLAEGGRLVAITAASCAPDNPAWRDAFIALQERGRVVFSAAIDGAVFAKHGTTVETCLTVIDKAPARDIKSFPPSPGTAPDVATLLSWVIQQVPPRLPIGSAVAIPAAARPAIPRTVRAYAMRPAAVPVSAMAPEAIELAYESVTWKPVEHGGITDALYEPYGLQSIRIPGAQAHPTRLVQSAAMASGAPPTPPY
;
A
#
# COMPACT_ATOMS: atom_id res chain seq x y z
N MET A 1 -2.39 -21.20 -9.00
CA MET A 1 -2.49 -20.01 -9.87
C MET A 1 -1.27 -19.17 -9.54
N ASP A 2 -0.42 -18.85 -10.52
CA ASP A 2 0.74 -18.00 -10.27
C ASP A 2 0.30 -16.54 -10.04
N ILE A 3 1.25 -15.66 -9.69
CA ILE A 3 0.95 -14.26 -9.37
C ILE A 3 0.37 -13.51 -10.57
N ALA A 4 0.90 -13.76 -11.78
CA ALA A 4 0.42 -13.12 -13.00
C ALA A 4 -1.04 -13.48 -13.31
N ASP A 5 -1.41 -14.75 -13.15
CA ASP A 5 -2.77 -15.24 -13.33
C ASP A 5 -3.72 -14.67 -12.27
N ARG A 6 -3.28 -14.58 -11.01
CA ARG A 6 -4.06 -13.97 -9.92
C ARG A 6 -4.31 -12.48 -10.21
N SER A 7 -3.29 -11.73 -10.57
CA SER A 7 -3.44 -10.29 -10.90
C SER A 7 -4.29 -10.09 -12.15
N ALA A 8 -4.22 -10.99 -13.13
CA ALA A 8 -5.13 -11.00 -14.28
C ALA A 8 -6.59 -11.25 -13.84
N ALA A 9 -6.82 -12.19 -12.93
CA ALA A 9 -8.15 -12.46 -12.37
C ALA A 9 -8.68 -11.25 -11.57
N THR A 10 -7.86 -10.62 -10.74
CA THR A 10 -8.20 -9.37 -10.03
C THR A 10 -8.59 -8.26 -11.01
N GLY A 11 -7.83 -8.09 -12.10
CA GLY A 11 -8.15 -7.15 -13.17
C GLY A 11 -9.47 -7.47 -13.87
N ARG A 12 -9.78 -8.75 -14.13
CA ARG A 12 -11.09 -9.17 -14.68
C ARG A 12 -12.22 -8.85 -13.71
N ALA A 13 -12.06 -9.14 -12.41
CA ALA A 13 -13.04 -8.80 -11.40
C ALA A 13 -13.31 -7.28 -11.36
N ALA A 14 -12.27 -6.45 -11.46
CA ALA A 14 -12.41 -5.00 -11.55
C ALA A 14 -13.27 -4.56 -12.76
N HIS A 15 -13.10 -5.19 -13.91
CA HIS A 15 -13.93 -4.93 -15.10
C HIS A 15 -15.38 -5.40 -14.94
N LEU A 16 -15.62 -6.47 -14.18
CA LEU A 16 -16.99 -6.91 -13.83
C LEU A 16 -17.66 -5.93 -12.86
N LEU A 17 -16.91 -5.31 -11.97
CA LEU A 17 -17.42 -4.33 -11.00
C LEU A 17 -17.67 -2.95 -11.61
N LEU A 18 -16.86 -2.53 -12.60
CA LEU A 18 -16.93 -1.20 -13.21
C LEU A 18 -18.35 -0.80 -13.66
N PRO A 19 -19.11 -1.61 -14.42
CA PRO A 19 -20.46 -1.24 -14.86
C PRO A 19 -21.45 -0.95 -13.72
N HIS A 20 -21.18 -1.44 -12.50
CA HIS A 20 -22.00 -1.12 -11.34
C HIS A 20 -21.71 0.29 -10.83
N LEU A 21 -20.43 0.69 -10.77
CA LEU A 21 -20.05 2.07 -10.48
C LEU A 21 -20.58 3.05 -11.52
N GLU A 22 -20.54 2.68 -12.80
CA GLU A 22 -21.08 3.48 -13.92
C GLU A 22 -22.57 3.81 -13.76
N ARG A 23 -23.33 2.89 -13.16
CA ARG A 23 -24.77 3.05 -12.89
C ARG A 23 -25.06 3.65 -11.51
N GLY A 24 -24.02 4.02 -10.75
CA GLY A 24 -24.17 4.48 -9.37
C GLY A 24 -24.71 3.41 -8.42
N ARG A 25 -24.56 2.12 -8.75
CA ARG A 25 -24.98 1.01 -7.91
C ARG A 25 -23.88 0.71 -6.88
N ARG A 26 -24.30 0.55 -5.63
CA ARG A 26 -23.41 0.15 -4.53
C ARG A 26 -22.82 -1.24 -4.79
N ILE A 27 -21.52 -1.38 -4.58
CA ILE A 27 -20.83 -2.66 -4.52
C ILE A 27 -20.93 -3.16 -3.07
N ASP A 28 -21.83 -4.12 -2.85
CA ASP A 28 -21.93 -4.84 -1.59
C ASP A 28 -21.08 -6.13 -1.62
N ALA A 29 -21.01 -6.82 -0.48
CA ALA A 29 -20.22 -8.03 -0.34
C ALA A 29 -20.72 -9.19 -1.24
N ALA A 30 -22.02 -9.23 -1.55
CA ALA A 30 -22.58 -10.26 -2.42
C ALA A 30 -22.15 -10.04 -3.88
N LEU A 31 -22.23 -8.79 -4.33
CA LEU A 31 -21.78 -8.41 -5.67
C LEU A 31 -20.27 -8.59 -5.83
N LEU A 32 -19.48 -8.17 -4.84
CA LEU A 32 -18.02 -8.39 -4.86
C LEU A 32 -17.69 -9.88 -4.93
N ARG A 33 -18.31 -10.70 -4.09
CA ARG A 33 -18.13 -12.17 -4.12
C ARG A 33 -18.45 -12.75 -5.50
N ALA A 34 -19.59 -12.39 -6.10
CA ALA A 34 -19.98 -12.88 -7.41
C ALA A 34 -18.98 -12.50 -8.52
N ALA A 35 -18.46 -11.26 -8.49
CA ALA A 35 -17.45 -10.82 -9.45
C ALA A 35 -16.12 -11.57 -9.28
N MET A 36 -15.70 -11.80 -8.03
CA MET A 36 -14.48 -12.53 -7.71
C MET A 36 -14.60 -14.02 -8.10
N GLU A 37 -15.70 -14.68 -7.74
CA GLU A 37 -15.96 -16.09 -8.11
C GLU A 37 -15.96 -16.29 -9.62
N THR A 38 -16.57 -15.36 -10.36
CA THR A 38 -16.57 -15.38 -11.82
C THR A 38 -15.15 -15.22 -12.38
N ALA A 39 -14.34 -14.32 -11.81
CA ALA A 39 -13.02 -14.01 -12.32
C ALA A 39 -11.95 -15.06 -11.97
N PHE A 40 -12.05 -15.68 -10.79
CA PHE A 40 -11.12 -16.68 -10.27
C PHE A 40 -11.56 -18.12 -10.53
N GLY A 41 -12.83 -18.37 -10.87
CA GLY A 41 -13.36 -19.70 -11.15
C GLY A 41 -13.56 -20.57 -9.90
N GLY A 42 -13.64 -19.96 -8.71
CA GLY A 42 -13.79 -20.66 -7.44
C GLY A 42 -14.19 -19.73 -6.31
N THR A 43 -14.58 -20.30 -5.16
CA THR A 43 -15.11 -19.56 -4.01
C THR A 43 -14.02 -19.12 -3.04
N ASP A 44 -14.34 -18.17 -2.15
CA ASP A 44 -13.45 -17.83 -1.03
C ASP A 44 -13.28 -19.02 -0.08
N ALA A 45 -14.33 -19.82 0.11
CA ALA A 45 -14.30 -21.04 0.92
C ALA A 45 -13.36 -22.14 0.37
N SER A 46 -13.14 -22.19 -0.95
CA SER A 46 -12.16 -23.10 -1.57
C SER A 46 -10.74 -22.53 -1.62
N GLY A 47 -10.51 -21.34 -1.08
CA GLY A 47 -9.22 -20.64 -1.12
C GLY A 47 -8.83 -20.11 -2.49
N ALA A 48 -9.78 -19.99 -3.44
CA ALA A 48 -9.46 -19.49 -4.79
C ALA A 48 -9.02 -18.02 -4.76
N TRP A 49 -9.60 -17.23 -3.86
CA TRP A 49 -9.28 -15.83 -3.63
C TRP A 49 -9.56 -15.45 -2.17
N ASP A 50 -8.98 -14.36 -1.71
CA ASP A 50 -9.18 -13.80 -0.37
C ASP A 50 -9.78 -12.39 -0.44
N TRP A 51 -10.35 -11.94 0.68
CA TRP A 51 -11.03 -10.63 0.73
C TRP A 51 -10.11 -9.45 0.48
N LYS A 52 -8.80 -9.58 0.75
CA LYS A 52 -7.83 -8.52 0.46
C LYS A 52 -7.69 -8.33 -1.05
N THR A 53 -7.56 -9.42 -1.79
CA THR A 53 -7.57 -9.43 -3.27
C THR A 53 -8.89 -8.88 -3.81
N GLY A 54 -10.02 -9.18 -3.13
CA GLY A 54 -11.32 -8.59 -3.44
C GLY A 54 -11.35 -7.07 -3.30
N TYR A 55 -10.76 -6.52 -2.23
CA TYR A 55 -10.64 -5.07 -2.08
C TYR A 55 -9.72 -4.45 -3.13
N ASP A 56 -8.61 -5.11 -3.49
CA ASP A 56 -7.73 -4.65 -4.57
C ASP A 56 -8.48 -4.60 -5.93
N ALA A 57 -9.43 -5.51 -6.18
CA ALA A 57 -10.32 -5.44 -7.35
C ALA A 57 -11.29 -4.24 -7.33
N VAL A 58 -11.80 -3.86 -6.14
CA VAL A 58 -12.66 -2.68 -5.97
C VAL A 58 -11.86 -1.39 -6.20
N GLU A 59 -10.63 -1.32 -5.69
CA GLU A 59 -9.74 -0.19 -5.91
C GLU A 59 -9.38 -0.07 -7.40
N ALA A 60 -9.03 -1.18 -8.04
CA ALA A 60 -8.80 -1.26 -9.48
C ALA A 60 -10.03 -0.80 -10.29
N ALA A 61 -11.24 -1.21 -9.92
CA ALA A 61 -12.47 -0.75 -10.58
C ALA A 61 -12.66 0.76 -10.42
N THR A 62 -12.21 1.33 -9.30
CA THR A 62 -12.24 2.77 -9.03
C THR A 62 -11.24 3.52 -9.91
N VAL A 63 -10.03 2.99 -10.10
CA VAL A 63 -9.04 3.52 -11.06
C VAL A 63 -9.61 3.54 -12.48
N LEU A 64 -10.20 2.42 -12.92
CA LEU A 64 -10.82 2.32 -14.25
C LEU A 64 -11.98 3.32 -14.42
N PHE A 65 -12.82 3.47 -13.40
CA PHE A 65 -13.92 4.43 -13.40
C PHE A 65 -13.40 5.87 -13.51
N LEU A 66 -12.42 6.24 -12.69
CA LEU A 66 -11.86 7.59 -12.68
C LEU A 66 -11.10 7.90 -13.97
N ARG A 67 -10.43 6.93 -14.58
CA ARG A 67 -9.81 7.14 -15.90
C ARG A 67 -10.86 7.47 -16.96
N LYS A 68 -11.99 6.77 -16.95
CA LYS A 68 -13.06 6.93 -17.93
C LYS A 68 -13.89 8.21 -17.72
N PHE A 69 -14.28 8.50 -16.48
CA PHE A 69 -15.22 9.58 -16.17
C PHE A 69 -14.59 10.79 -15.47
N GLY A 70 -13.39 10.65 -14.91
CA GLY A 70 -12.68 11.69 -14.20
C GLY A 70 -12.52 13.00 -14.98
N PRO A 71 -12.15 12.98 -16.28
CA PRO A 71 -12.06 14.22 -17.07
C PRO A 71 -13.40 14.97 -17.13
N ALA A 72 -14.51 14.25 -17.33
CA ALA A 72 -15.85 14.86 -17.36
C ALA A 72 -16.28 15.36 -15.97
N ILE A 73 -15.97 14.61 -14.91
CA ILE A 73 -16.24 15.03 -13.52
C ILE A 73 -15.45 16.32 -13.21
N ARG A 74 -14.16 16.40 -13.57
CA ARG A 74 -13.32 17.59 -13.40
C ARG A 74 -13.86 18.79 -14.17
N ALA A 75 -14.19 18.59 -15.45
CA ALA A 75 -14.76 19.65 -16.30
C ALA A 75 -16.05 20.23 -15.71
N ARG A 76 -16.89 19.39 -15.09
CA ARG A 76 -18.13 19.82 -14.44
C ARG A 76 -17.92 20.49 -13.09
N ALA A 77 -16.96 20.02 -12.28
CA ALA A 77 -16.78 20.50 -10.91
C ALA A 77 -16.29 21.96 -10.83
N ALA A 78 -15.55 22.46 -11.83
CA ALA A 78 -15.02 23.84 -11.90
C ALA A 78 -14.11 24.29 -10.74
N SER A 79 -14.04 23.57 -9.61
CA SER A 79 -13.13 23.81 -8.48
C SER A 79 -12.86 22.53 -7.68
N PRO A 80 -11.75 22.46 -6.92
CA PRO A 80 -11.50 21.32 -6.05
C PRO A 80 -12.59 21.09 -5.00
N ALA A 81 -13.14 22.16 -4.41
CA ALA A 81 -14.19 22.09 -3.40
C ALA A 81 -15.48 21.43 -3.94
N ALA A 82 -15.80 21.64 -5.21
CA ALA A 82 -16.95 21.02 -5.87
C ALA A 82 -16.66 19.61 -6.42
N MET A 83 -15.39 19.27 -6.67
CA MET A 83 -14.96 17.93 -7.09
C MET A 83 -15.06 16.94 -5.93
N LEU A 84 -14.66 17.36 -4.73
CA LEU A 84 -14.55 16.48 -3.56
C LEU A 84 -15.87 15.75 -3.21
N PRO A 85 -17.05 16.39 -3.17
CA PRO A 85 -18.31 15.69 -2.90
C PRO A 85 -18.66 14.62 -3.96
N LEU A 86 -18.28 14.82 -5.22
CA LEU A 86 -18.51 13.85 -6.29
C LEU A 86 -17.65 12.60 -6.07
N LEU A 87 -16.39 12.79 -5.68
CA LEU A 87 -15.48 11.70 -5.31
C LEU A 87 -15.92 10.99 -4.03
N ALA A 88 -16.40 11.73 -3.02
CA ALA A 88 -16.96 11.16 -1.80
C ALA A 88 -18.20 10.31 -2.09
N ARG A 89 -19.03 10.71 -3.07
CA ARG A 89 -20.17 9.91 -3.53
C ARG A 89 -19.74 8.62 -4.23
N ILE A 90 -18.65 8.62 -4.99
CA ILE A 90 -18.10 7.39 -5.57
C ILE A 90 -17.58 6.48 -4.47
N ALA A 91 -16.80 7.01 -3.52
CA ALA A 91 -16.32 6.27 -2.36
C ALA A 91 -17.45 5.72 -1.47
N SER A 92 -18.64 6.32 -1.50
CA SER A 92 -19.80 5.82 -0.76
C SER A 92 -20.45 4.57 -1.36
N LEU A 93 -20.17 4.28 -2.64
CA LEU A 93 -20.62 3.07 -3.33
C LEU A 93 -19.74 1.85 -3.04
N LEU A 94 -18.55 2.05 -2.49
CA LEU A 94 -17.58 0.97 -2.24
C LEU A 94 -17.90 0.25 -0.92
N PRO A 95 -17.60 -1.06 -0.80
CA PRO A 95 -17.72 -1.79 0.44
C PRO A 95 -16.74 -1.25 1.50
N THR A 96 -17.11 -1.42 2.78
CA THR A 96 -16.16 -1.23 3.89
C THR A 96 -15.22 -2.44 3.96
N HIS A 97 -13.93 -2.20 4.17
CA HIS A 97 -12.93 -3.25 4.36
C HIS A 97 -13.08 -3.83 5.77
N THR A 98 -14.02 -4.78 5.95
CA THR A 98 -14.37 -5.36 7.26
C THR A 98 -13.58 -6.61 7.61
N ARG A 99 -12.89 -7.21 6.62
CA ARG A 99 -12.12 -8.45 6.79
C ARG A 99 -10.64 -8.14 6.65
N ARG A 100 -9.91 -8.25 7.76
CA ARG A 100 -8.46 -8.02 7.81
C ARG A 100 -7.73 -9.33 7.51
N SER A 101 -6.72 -9.27 6.65
CA SER A 101 -5.76 -10.37 6.47
C SER A 101 -4.54 -10.14 7.36
N GLU A 102 -3.91 -11.21 7.83
CA GLU A 102 -2.67 -11.15 8.62
C GLU A 102 -1.57 -10.34 7.91
N GLU A 103 -1.50 -10.43 6.57
CA GLU A 103 -0.59 -9.64 5.73
C GLU A 103 -0.90 -8.13 5.79
N SER A 104 -2.19 -7.74 5.78
CA SER A 104 -2.59 -6.33 5.87
C SER A 104 -2.30 -5.73 7.24
N GLU A 105 -2.41 -6.53 8.31
CA GLU A 105 -2.09 -6.10 9.68
C GLU A 105 -0.58 -6.03 9.92
N THR A 106 0.17 -7.01 9.39
CA THR A 106 1.63 -7.10 9.54
C THR A 106 2.33 -5.97 8.78
N PHE A 107 1.93 -5.70 7.54
CA PHE A 107 2.59 -4.70 6.69
C PHE A 107 1.89 -3.33 6.68
N GLN A 108 0.77 -3.16 7.40
CA GLN A 108 -0.05 -1.94 7.43
C GLN A 108 -0.36 -1.36 6.05
N GLN A 109 -0.63 -2.23 5.08
CA GLN A 109 -0.84 -1.86 3.68
C GLN A 109 -2.29 -1.42 3.43
N PHE A 110 -2.66 -0.25 3.94
CA PHE A 110 -3.96 0.37 3.68
C PHE A 110 -3.87 1.35 2.50
N SER A 111 -4.70 1.14 1.49
CA SER A 111 -4.79 2.07 0.37
C SER A 111 -5.42 3.40 0.78
N THR A 112 -4.97 4.48 0.14
CA THR A 112 -5.48 5.83 0.42
C THR A 112 -6.91 5.99 -0.13
N PRO A 113 -7.90 6.38 0.71
CA PRO A 113 -9.24 6.67 0.21
C PRO A 113 -9.22 7.76 -0.87
N ILE A 114 -9.94 7.55 -1.97
CA ILE A 114 -9.97 8.49 -3.11
C ILE A 114 -10.23 9.95 -2.72
N PRO A 115 -11.14 10.29 -1.79
CA PRO A 115 -11.31 11.68 -1.35
C PRO A 115 -10.03 12.27 -0.76
N LEU A 116 -9.29 11.51 0.06
CA LEU A 116 -8.04 11.96 0.66
C LEU A 116 -6.92 12.02 -0.39
N ALA A 117 -6.84 11.03 -1.27
CA ALA A 117 -5.90 11.02 -2.39
C ALA A 117 -6.10 12.27 -3.28
N PHE A 118 -7.35 12.74 -3.43
CA PHE A 118 -7.65 13.96 -4.16
C PHE A 118 -7.12 15.21 -3.44
N VAL A 119 -7.27 15.31 -2.13
CA VAL A 119 -6.68 16.40 -1.35
C VAL A 119 -5.16 16.41 -1.46
N ALA A 120 -4.51 15.24 -1.42
CA ALA A 120 -3.07 15.14 -1.64
C ALA A 120 -2.66 15.64 -3.05
N SER A 121 -3.42 15.28 -4.09
CA SER A 121 -3.18 15.77 -5.46
C SER A 121 -3.35 17.30 -5.59
N VAL A 122 -4.30 17.89 -4.84
CA VAL A 122 -4.50 19.35 -4.79
C VAL A 122 -3.33 20.02 -4.06
N ALA A 123 -2.87 19.47 -2.93
CA ALA A 123 -1.72 19.97 -2.19
C ALA A 123 -0.42 19.92 -3.01
N ALA A 124 -0.27 18.90 -3.85
CA ALA A 124 0.86 18.75 -4.76
C ALA A 124 0.88 19.78 -5.90
N ALA A 125 -0.27 20.42 -6.19
CA ALA A 125 -0.42 21.42 -7.23
C ALA A 125 0.18 20.97 -8.59
N ILE A 126 -0.21 19.76 -9.01
CA ILE A 126 0.27 19.09 -10.22
C ILE A 126 -0.13 19.90 -11.47
N ARG A 127 0.80 19.99 -12.41
CA ARG A 127 0.70 20.66 -13.71
C ARG A 127 0.99 19.66 -14.83
N PRO A 128 0.58 19.95 -16.08
CA PRO A 128 0.77 19.04 -17.21
C PRO A 128 2.23 18.72 -17.56
N ASP A 129 3.17 19.58 -17.17
CA ASP A 129 4.61 19.41 -17.36
C ASP A 129 5.28 18.60 -16.25
N ASP A 130 4.54 18.20 -15.22
CA ASP A 130 5.12 17.45 -14.10
C ASP A 130 5.36 15.98 -14.43
N VAL A 131 6.46 15.48 -13.86
CA VAL A 131 6.71 14.05 -13.69
C VAL A 131 6.44 13.72 -12.22
N VAL A 132 5.44 12.87 -11.99
CA VAL A 132 4.93 12.50 -10.67
C VAL A 132 5.37 11.09 -10.33
N LEU A 133 6.19 10.97 -9.28
CA LEU A 133 6.59 9.68 -8.70
C LEU A 133 5.61 9.27 -7.60
N GLU A 134 5.05 8.07 -7.72
CA GLU A 134 4.38 7.36 -6.62
C GLU A 134 5.26 6.16 -6.22
N PRO A 135 6.06 6.27 -5.13
CA PRO A 135 7.07 5.27 -4.80
C PRO A 135 6.47 4.01 -4.13
N SER A 136 5.22 4.06 -3.68
CA SER A 136 4.51 2.96 -3.02
C SER A 136 3.07 2.92 -3.54
N ALA A 137 2.93 2.56 -4.81
CA ALA A 137 1.75 2.89 -5.59
C ALA A 137 0.50 2.06 -5.31
N GLY A 138 0.65 0.90 -4.68
CA GLY A 138 -0.43 -0.03 -4.43
C GLY A 138 -1.20 -0.35 -5.72
N THR A 139 -2.50 -0.05 -5.73
CA THR A 139 -3.39 -0.23 -6.89
C THR A 139 -3.48 1.02 -7.77
N GLY A 140 -2.82 2.13 -7.41
CA GLY A 140 -2.73 3.36 -8.20
C GLY A 140 -3.83 4.39 -7.92
N LEU A 141 -4.36 4.45 -6.69
CA LEU A 141 -5.38 5.44 -6.30
C LEU A 141 -4.84 6.88 -6.23
N LEU A 142 -3.58 7.10 -5.86
CA LEU A 142 -2.93 8.42 -6.00
C LEU A 142 -2.52 8.66 -7.46
N ALA A 143 -1.93 7.65 -8.12
CA ALA A 143 -1.53 7.71 -9.53
C ALA A 143 -2.65 8.19 -10.45
N ILE A 144 -3.87 7.64 -10.31
CA ILE A 144 -4.98 8.05 -11.18
C ILE A 144 -5.36 9.53 -11.01
N LEU A 145 -5.19 10.10 -9.82
CA LEU A 145 -5.47 11.51 -9.59
C LEU A 145 -4.35 12.41 -10.13
N ALA A 146 -3.10 11.95 -10.08
CA ALA A 146 -1.98 12.61 -10.75
C ALA A 146 -2.13 12.59 -12.28
N GLU A 147 -2.51 11.44 -12.86
CA GLU A 147 -2.84 11.30 -14.29
C GLU A 147 -3.99 12.24 -14.67
N LEU A 148 -5.06 12.26 -13.86
CA LEU A 148 -6.18 13.17 -14.09
C LEU A 148 -5.79 14.64 -13.98
N ALA A 149 -4.79 14.99 -13.17
CA ALA A 149 -4.25 16.35 -13.10
C ALA A 149 -3.36 16.72 -14.30
N GLY A 150 -3.02 15.75 -15.15
CA GLY A 150 -2.21 15.91 -16.36
C GLY A 150 -0.74 15.55 -16.18
N GLY A 151 -0.33 15.06 -15.01
CA GLY A 151 1.06 14.67 -14.75
C GLY A 151 1.44 13.38 -15.47
N SER A 152 2.70 13.29 -15.90
CA SER A 152 3.30 12.05 -16.37
C SER A 152 3.72 11.20 -15.17
N LEU A 153 3.50 9.89 -15.21
CA LEU A 153 3.67 9.04 -14.03
C LEU A 153 4.98 8.24 -14.04
N VAL A 154 5.55 8.07 -12.86
CA VAL A 154 6.58 7.06 -12.53
C VAL A 154 6.04 6.27 -11.35
N LEU A 155 5.88 4.95 -11.52
CA LEU A 155 5.17 4.11 -10.56
C LEU A 155 6.09 3.01 -10.02
N ASN A 156 6.13 2.87 -8.70
CA ASN A 156 6.86 1.81 -8.02
C ASN A 156 5.93 1.10 -7.02
N GLU A 157 5.92 -0.22 -7.04
CA GLU A 157 5.18 -1.03 -6.07
C GLU A 157 5.97 -2.29 -5.70
N LEU A 158 6.19 -2.48 -4.39
CA LEU A 158 7.01 -3.57 -3.86
C LEU A 158 6.26 -4.91 -3.86
N ALA A 159 4.96 -4.91 -3.57
CA ALA A 159 4.17 -6.14 -3.53
C ALA A 159 3.91 -6.66 -4.95
N GLU A 160 4.53 -7.79 -5.28
CA GLU A 160 4.54 -8.36 -6.64
C GLU A 160 3.14 -8.47 -7.26
N ALA A 161 2.15 -8.97 -6.51
CA ALA A 161 0.78 -9.09 -6.99
C ALA A 161 0.15 -7.73 -7.34
N ARG A 162 0.43 -6.68 -6.55
CA ARG A 162 -0.04 -5.32 -6.85
C ARG A 162 0.74 -4.67 -7.96
N ALA A 163 2.05 -4.88 -8.06
CA ALA A 163 2.87 -4.39 -9.17
C ALA A 163 2.37 -4.95 -10.52
N GLU A 164 2.04 -6.24 -10.56
CA GLU A 164 1.43 -6.89 -11.72
C GLU A 164 0.03 -6.34 -12.05
N LEU A 165 -0.80 -6.09 -11.04
CA LEU A 165 -2.11 -5.46 -11.23
C LEU A 165 -1.97 -4.01 -11.73
N LEU A 166 -1.05 -3.24 -11.13
CA LEU A 166 -0.78 -1.85 -11.46
C LEU A 166 -0.27 -1.72 -12.90
N SER A 167 0.61 -2.63 -13.35
CA SER A 167 1.09 -2.70 -14.73
C SER A 167 -0.06 -2.93 -15.73
N ARG A 168 -1.10 -3.68 -15.33
CA ARG A 168 -2.31 -3.88 -16.16
C ARG A 168 -3.23 -2.66 -16.14
N LEU A 169 -3.30 -1.95 -15.02
CA LEU A 169 -4.08 -0.72 -14.89
C LEU A 169 -3.43 0.45 -15.61
N PHE A 170 -2.10 0.50 -15.71
CA PHE A 170 -1.33 1.57 -16.34
C PHE A 170 -0.39 1.01 -17.42
N PRO A 171 -0.91 0.41 -18.51
CA PRO A 171 -0.11 -0.36 -19.47
C PRO A 171 0.89 0.47 -20.28
N ALA A 172 0.77 1.80 -20.26
CA ALA A 172 1.70 2.72 -20.91
C ALA A 172 2.91 3.07 -20.04
N ILE A 173 2.92 2.68 -18.76
CA ILE A 173 3.92 3.05 -17.77
C ILE A 173 4.62 1.78 -17.29
N ALA A 174 5.95 1.76 -17.33
CA ALA A 174 6.72 0.69 -16.72
C ALA A 174 6.67 0.83 -15.20
N VAL A 175 6.22 -0.23 -14.51
CA VAL A 175 6.19 -0.29 -13.04
C VAL A 175 7.51 -0.89 -12.55
N THR A 176 8.13 -0.25 -11.57
CA THR A 176 9.30 -0.80 -10.85
C THR A 176 8.86 -1.42 -9.52
N SER A 177 9.72 -2.22 -8.90
CA SER A 177 9.43 -2.92 -7.63
C SER A 177 10.56 -2.82 -6.62
N PHE A 178 11.13 -1.62 -6.48
CA PHE A 178 12.18 -1.33 -5.50
C PHE A 178 11.59 -1.09 -4.10
N ASP A 179 12.39 -1.32 -3.05
CA ASP A 179 12.06 -0.80 -1.73
C ASP A 179 12.12 0.73 -1.78
N ALA A 180 10.98 1.36 -1.50
CA ALA A 180 10.82 2.80 -1.55
C ALA A 180 11.64 3.56 -0.50
N ALA A 181 12.12 2.89 0.55
CA ALA A 181 13.12 3.46 1.46
C ALA A 181 14.45 3.78 0.75
N ASN A 182 14.72 3.12 -0.37
CA ASN A 182 15.95 3.25 -1.17
C ASN A 182 15.63 3.64 -2.62
N ILE A 183 14.52 4.35 -2.86
CA ILE A 183 14.08 4.72 -4.22
C ILE A 183 15.11 5.59 -4.93
N ASP A 184 15.79 6.47 -4.20
CA ASP A 184 16.84 7.31 -4.76
C ASP A 184 18.07 6.51 -5.23
N ASP A 185 18.36 5.37 -4.60
CA ASP A 185 19.51 4.54 -4.98
C ASP A 185 19.20 3.65 -6.19
N HIS A 186 17.94 3.24 -6.34
CA HIS A 186 17.55 2.22 -7.32
C HIS A 186 16.88 2.75 -8.58
N LEU A 187 16.14 3.85 -8.51
CA LEU A 187 15.46 4.40 -9.68
C LEU A 187 16.50 4.91 -10.69
N ASP A 188 16.25 4.74 -11.99
CA ASP A 188 17.16 5.24 -13.03
C ASP A 188 17.46 6.73 -12.82
N THR A 189 18.73 7.11 -12.73
CA THR A 189 19.18 8.50 -12.51
C THR A 189 18.64 9.51 -13.52
N ALA A 190 18.25 9.06 -14.72
CA ALA A 190 17.59 9.91 -15.71
C ALA A 190 16.17 10.32 -15.31
N ILE A 191 15.53 9.59 -14.40
CA ILE A 191 14.20 9.87 -13.88
C ILE A 191 14.34 10.81 -12.68
N VAL A 192 14.04 12.09 -12.91
CA VAL A 192 14.03 13.14 -11.88
C VAL A 192 12.62 13.72 -11.78
N PRO A 193 11.77 13.22 -10.85
CA PRO A 193 10.40 13.71 -10.71
C PRO A 193 10.36 15.15 -10.20
N SER A 194 9.36 15.92 -10.63
CA SER A 194 9.06 17.25 -10.07
C SER A 194 8.06 17.20 -8.92
N VAL A 195 7.32 16.11 -8.82
CA VAL A 195 6.34 15.85 -7.76
C VAL A 195 6.51 14.44 -7.22
N VAL A 196 6.38 14.27 -5.91
CA VAL A 196 6.15 12.97 -5.28
C VAL A 196 4.79 13.00 -4.57
N LEU A 197 3.95 12.00 -4.84
CA LEU A 197 2.78 11.68 -4.04
C LEU A 197 3.00 10.33 -3.37
N MET A 198 2.85 10.23 -2.05
CA MET A 198 3.12 8.96 -1.37
C MET A 198 2.25 8.74 -0.14
N ASN A 199 1.94 7.47 0.09
CA ASN A 199 1.38 6.94 1.34
C ASN A 199 2.27 5.77 1.78
N PRO A 200 3.44 6.05 2.37
CA PRO A 200 4.38 5.01 2.75
C PRO A 200 3.77 4.08 3.82
N PRO A 201 4.23 2.82 3.91
CA PRO A 201 3.82 1.95 4.99
C PRO A 201 4.14 2.58 6.36
N PHE A 202 3.18 2.55 7.29
CA PHE A 202 3.31 3.28 8.55
C PHE A 202 4.36 2.71 9.52
N SER A 203 4.74 1.42 9.40
CA SER A 203 5.67 0.79 10.36
C SER A 203 6.57 -0.33 9.82
N ALA A 204 6.62 -0.56 8.52
CA ALA A 204 7.35 -1.69 7.93
C ALA A 204 8.42 -1.20 6.96
N ILE A 205 9.65 -1.66 7.17
CA ILE A 205 10.71 -1.70 6.15
C ILE A 205 10.72 -3.14 5.62
N ALA A 206 10.97 -3.32 4.33
CA ALA A 206 11.04 -4.66 3.75
C ALA A 206 12.11 -5.51 4.47
N ASN A 207 11.81 -6.79 4.73
CA ASN A 207 12.75 -7.78 5.26
C ASN A 207 13.24 -7.58 6.71
N VAL A 208 12.52 -6.84 7.56
CA VAL A 208 12.81 -6.73 9.00
C VAL A 208 11.56 -7.05 9.84
N ASP A 209 11.58 -8.15 10.60
CA ASP A 209 10.48 -8.60 11.48
C ASP A 209 10.22 -7.69 12.70
N ARG A 210 10.88 -6.53 12.80
CA ARG A 210 10.66 -5.54 13.87
C ARG A 210 10.01 -4.28 13.32
N ARG A 211 8.95 -3.81 13.98
CA ARG A 211 8.44 -2.43 13.82
C ARG A 211 9.60 -1.46 14.04
N MET A 212 10.10 -0.86 12.97
CA MET A 212 11.12 0.17 13.07
C MET A 212 10.42 1.51 13.07
N ALA A 213 10.51 2.20 14.21
CA ALA A 213 10.12 3.60 14.28
C ALA A 213 10.94 4.35 13.21
N GLY A 214 10.26 5.00 12.26
CA GLY A 214 10.91 5.88 11.27
C GLY A 214 10.88 5.40 9.82
N ALA A 215 10.24 4.27 9.50
CA ALA A 215 10.09 3.79 8.11
C ALA A 215 9.54 4.89 7.17
N ALA A 216 8.45 5.56 7.58
CA ALA A 216 7.88 6.66 6.80
C ALA A 216 8.89 7.80 6.53
N LEU A 217 9.75 8.13 7.50
CA LEU A 217 10.79 9.15 7.34
C LEU A 217 11.90 8.70 6.39
N CYS A 218 12.29 7.42 6.40
CA CYS A 218 13.24 6.87 5.42
C CYS A 218 12.68 6.99 4.00
N HIS A 219 11.43 6.59 3.79
CA HIS A 219 10.77 6.70 2.48
C HIS A 219 10.64 8.16 2.04
N MET A 220 10.23 9.07 2.93
CA MET A 220 10.16 10.51 2.64
C MET A 220 11.53 11.10 2.31
N SER A 221 12.57 10.72 3.06
CA SER A 221 13.93 11.23 2.83
C SER A 221 14.50 10.76 1.50
N SER A 222 14.30 9.48 1.14
CA SER A 222 14.71 8.91 -0.14
C SER A 222 13.96 9.55 -1.31
N ALA A 223 12.63 9.66 -1.21
CA ALA A 223 11.84 10.31 -2.24
C ALA A 223 12.16 11.80 -2.38
N LEU A 224 12.43 12.50 -1.28
CA LEU A 224 12.91 13.88 -1.29
C LEU A 224 14.30 13.99 -1.92
N ALA A 225 15.20 13.04 -1.69
CA ALA A 225 16.54 13.03 -2.31
C ALA A 225 16.43 12.96 -3.84
N ARG A 226 15.53 12.11 -4.35
CA ARG A 226 15.25 11.92 -5.79
C ARG A 226 14.51 13.09 -6.46
N LEU A 227 13.74 13.87 -5.71
CA LEU A 227 12.93 14.97 -6.21
C LEU A 227 13.81 16.10 -6.80
N ALA A 228 13.40 16.64 -7.96
CA ALA A 228 14.05 17.79 -8.59
C ALA A 228 14.11 18.99 -7.62
N GLU A 229 15.18 19.80 -7.73
CA GLU A 229 15.26 21.07 -7.00
C GLU A 229 14.07 21.97 -7.32
N GLY A 230 13.42 22.49 -6.28
CA GLY A 230 12.15 23.22 -6.38
C GLY A 230 10.89 22.36 -6.56
N GLY A 231 11.03 21.04 -6.65
CA GLY A 231 9.92 20.09 -6.69
C GLY A 231 9.14 20.01 -5.37
N ARG A 232 8.02 19.28 -5.38
CA ARG A 232 7.16 19.11 -4.18
C ARG A 232 6.87 17.65 -3.86
N LEU A 233 7.05 17.26 -2.60
CA LEU A 233 6.63 15.99 -2.03
C LEU A 233 5.39 16.19 -1.16
N VAL A 234 4.38 15.35 -1.35
CA VAL A 234 3.21 15.24 -0.48
C VAL A 234 3.13 13.82 0.06
N ALA A 235 3.18 13.69 1.39
CA ALA A 235 3.17 12.41 2.08
C ALA A 235 1.96 12.30 3.01
N ILE A 236 1.34 11.13 3.00
CA ILE A 236 0.34 10.71 3.97
C ILE A 236 1.00 9.71 4.92
N THR A 237 1.25 10.10 6.15
CA THR A 237 1.92 9.29 7.17
C THR A 237 1.00 9.06 8.37
N ALA A 238 1.42 8.26 9.35
CA ALA A 238 0.70 8.20 10.64
C ALA A 238 0.77 9.57 11.33
N ALA A 239 -0.27 9.96 12.07
CA ALA A 239 -0.33 11.26 12.76
C ALA A 239 0.82 11.47 13.74
N SER A 240 1.39 10.38 14.28
CA SER A 240 2.57 10.45 15.12
C SER A 240 3.82 10.93 14.36
N CYS A 241 3.93 10.69 13.06
CA CYS A 241 5.06 11.12 12.22
C CYS A 241 4.83 12.57 11.72
N ALA A 242 4.96 13.52 12.64
CA ALA A 242 4.71 14.94 12.41
C ALA A 242 5.80 15.82 13.04
N PRO A 243 6.04 17.04 12.52
CA PRO A 243 7.12 17.93 12.98
C PRO A 243 6.92 18.50 14.40
N ASP A 244 5.68 18.51 14.89
CA ASP A 244 5.29 18.92 16.23
C ASP A 244 5.40 17.79 17.27
N ASN A 245 5.57 16.54 16.83
CA ASN A 245 5.83 15.43 17.73
C ASN A 245 7.29 15.46 18.22
N PRO A 246 7.54 15.57 19.55
CA PRO A 246 8.89 15.60 20.09
C PRO A 246 9.77 14.41 19.69
N ALA A 247 9.19 13.22 19.48
CA ALA A 247 9.94 12.02 19.09
C ALA A 247 10.53 12.11 17.67
N TRP A 248 9.93 12.91 16.79
CA TRP A 248 10.33 13.03 15.39
C TRP A 248 10.90 14.40 15.02
N ARG A 249 10.84 15.35 15.95
CA ARG A 249 11.22 16.74 15.72
C ARG A 249 12.63 16.90 15.16
N ASP A 250 13.61 16.21 15.73
CA ASP A 250 15.02 16.28 15.28
C ASP A 250 15.19 15.70 13.86
N ALA A 251 14.45 14.63 13.52
CA ALA A 251 14.47 14.07 12.18
C ALA A 251 13.88 15.04 11.15
N PHE A 252 12.80 15.75 11.51
CA PHE A 252 12.25 16.80 10.66
C PHE A 252 13.18 18.02 10.56
N ILE A 253 13.91 18.39 11.61
CA ILE A 253 14.93 19.44 11.56
C ILE A 253 16.04 19.06 10.57
N ALA A 254 16.53 17.82 10.61
CA ALA A 254 17.50 17.31 9.65
C ALA A 254 16.96 17.31 8.22
N LEU A 255 15.69 16.91 8.03
CA LEU A 255 15.03 16.95 6.73
C LEU A 255 14.94 18.39 6.18
N GLN A 256 14.75 19.39 7.05
CA GLN A 256 14.72 20.82 6.68
C GLN A 256 16.02 21.37 6.09
N GLU A 257 17.15 20.66 6.22
CA GLU A 257 18.39 21.03 5.54
C GLU A 257 18.28 20.93 4.01
N ARG A 258 17.39 20.06 3.51
CA ARG A 258 17.23 19.78 2.07
C ARG A 258 15.80 19.97 1.56
N GLY A 259 14.80 19.88 2.44
CA GLY A 259 13.40 20.05 2.08
C GLY A 259 12.63 20.80 3.15
N ARG A 260 11.98 21.89 2.75
CA ARG A 260 11.23 22.76 3.65
C ARG A 260 9.81 22.26 3.81
N VAL A 261 9.41 21.94 5.04
CA VAL A 261 8.00 21.66 5.35
C VAL A 261 7.21 22.96 5.18
N VAL A 262 6.21 22.94 4.31
CA VAL A 262 5.37 24.13 4.03
C VAL A 262 3.94 23.97 4.53
N PHE A 263 3.52 22.74 4.83
CA PHE A 263 2.23 22.44 5.43
C PHE A 263 2.31 21.08 6.14
N SER A 264 1.65 20.97 7.29
CA SER A 264 1.46 19.72 8.01
C SER A 264 0.15 19.78 8.78
N ALA A 265 -0.72 18.79 8.61
CA ALA A 265 -1.98 18.72 9.35
C ALA A 265 -2.35 17.26 9.67
N ALA A 266 -2.72 17.02 10.93
CA ALA A 266 -3.28 15.74 11.34
C ALA A 266 -4.69 15.56 10.76
N ILE A 267 -5.11 14.31 10.62
CA ILE A 267 -6.37 13.89 10.02
C ILE A 267 -6.95 12.83 10.95
N ASP A 268 -8.20 13.04 11.34
CA ASP A 268 -8.94 12.10 12.17
C ASP A 268 -9.01 10.72 11.52
N GLY A 269 -8.80 9.67 12.32
CA GLY A 269 -8.77 8.29 11.87
C GLY A 269 -10.09 7.83 11.21
N ALA A 270 -11.21 8.50 11.46
CA ALA A 270 -12.49 8.23 10.83
C ALA A 270 -12.44 8.31 9.30
N VAL A 271 -11.51 9.10 8.73
CA VAL A 271 -11.31 9.21 7.27
C VAL A 271 -10.90 7.87 6.65
N PHE A 272 -10.17 7.03 7.38
CA PHE A 272 -9.74 5.72 6.93
C PHE A 272 -10.68 4.58 7.34
N ALA A 273 -11.75 4.85 8.10
CA ALA A 273 -12.60 3.80 8.68
C ALA A 273 -13.15 2.83 7.62
N LYS A 274 -13.47 3.33 6.42
CA LYS A 274 -13.93 2.49 5.30
C LYS A 274 -12.86 1.55 4.74
N HIS A 275 -11.59 1.89 4.90
CA HIS A 275 -10.44 1.10 4.46
C HIS A 275 -9.92 0.20 5.59
N GLY A 276 -10.67 0.07 6.70
CA GLY A 276 -10.44 -0.94 7.73
C GLY A 276 -9.54 -0.50 8.88
N THR A 277 -9.16 0.78 8.93
CA THR A 277 -8.30 1.35 9.98
C THR A 277 -8.88 2.66 10.52
N THR A 278 -8.62 2.93 11.79
CA THR A 278 -8.90 4.21 12.46
C THR A 278 -7.60 4.87 12.91
N VAL A 279 -6.48 4.49 12.31
CA VAL A 279 -5.19 5.14 12.53
C VAL A 279 -5.32 6.58 12.08
N GLU A 280 -5.05 7.50 13.00
CA GLU A 280 -4.92 8.92 12.69
C GLU A 280 -3.73 9.11 11.74
N THR A 281 -3.91 9.95 10.73
CA THR A 281 -2.88 10.20 9.71
C THR A 281 -2.47 11.66 9.68
N CYS A 282 -1.41 11.98 8.97
CA CYS A 282 -0.94 13.34 8.75
C CYS A 282 -0.69 13.55 7.25
N LEU A 283 -1.14 14.68 6.71
CA LEU A 283 -0.72 15.16 5.40
C LEU A 283 0.43 16.15 5.59
N THR A 284 1.62 15.81 5.09
CA THR A 284 2.79 16.68 5.11
C THR A 284 3.17 17.10 3.68
N VAL A 285 3.40 18.40 3.46
CA VAL A 285 3.85 18.96 2.18
C VAL A 285 5.25 19.55 2.36
N ILE A 286 6.17 19.14 1.50
CA ILE A 286 7.58 19.48 1.55
C ILE A 286 8.00 20.01 0.18
N ASP A 287 8.55 21.22 0.12
CA ASP A 287 9.23 21.72 -1.09
C ASP A 287 10.72 21.35 -1.03
N LYS A 288 11.30 20.89 -2.14
CA LYS A 288 12.75 20.63 -2.27
C LYS A 288 13.52 21.94 -2.34
N ALA A 289 13.79 22.49 -1.16
CA ALA A 289 14.71 23.59 -0.91
C ALA A 289 15.03 23.61 0.60
N PRO A 290 16.24 24.05 1.00
CA PRO A 290 16.55 24.24 2.41
C PRO A 290 15.57 25.23 3.08
N ALA A 291 15.18 24.94 4.32
CA ALA A 291 14.44 25.90 5.13
C ALA A 291 15.34 27.10 5.50
N ARG A 292 14.75 28.30 5.59
CA ARG A 292 15.48 29.51 6.04
C ARG A 292 15.94 29.39 7.49
N ASP A 293 15.10 28.77 8.31
CA ASP A 293 15.40 28.38 9.68
C ASP A 293 14.94 26.92 9.85
N ILE A 294 15.90 26.00 9.98
CA ILE A 294 15.65 24.56 10.07
C ILE A 294 14.89 24.16 11.35
N LYS A 295 14.82 25.03 12.36
CA LYS A 295 14.06 24.78 13.59
C LYS A 295 12.64 25.30 13.53
N SER A 296 12.31 26.12 12.52
CA SER A 296 10.99 26.72 12.34
C SER A 296 10.13 25.89 11.41
N PHE A 297 8.88 25.63 11.80
CA PHE A 297 7.90 24.85 11.05
C PHE A 297 6.61 25.64 10.90
N PRO A 298 5.81 25.41 9.84
CA PRO A 298 4.51 26.04 9.71
C PRO A 298 3.62 25.71 10.91
N PRO A 299 2.79 26.66 11.40
CA PRO A 299 1.87 26.38 12.49
C PRO A 299 0.86 25.30 12.05
N SER A 300 0.63 24.33 12.93
CA SER A 300 -0.38 23.30 12.69
C SER A 300 -1.78 23.91 12.77
N PRO A 301 -2.65 23.70 11.77
CA PRO A 301 -4.07 24.07 11.86
C PRO A 301 -4.86 23.15 12.81
N GLY A 302 -4.23 22.11 13.36
CA GLY A 302 -4.83 21.11 14.23
C GLY A 302 -5.15 19.81 13.49
N THR A 303 -6.12 19.06 14.02
CA THR A 303 -6.61 17.80 13.43
C THR A 303 -7.84 18.08 12.58
N ALA A 304 -7.79 17.76 11.30
CA ALA A 304 -8.93 17.84 10.41
C ALA A 304 -9.94 16.73 10.75
N PRO A 305 -11.20 17.05 11.12
CA PRO A 305 -12.22 16.04 11.42
C PRO A 305 -12.71 15.31 10.16
N ASP A 306 -12.53 15.91 8.98
CA ASP A 306 -12.93 15.35 7.71
C ASP A 306 -12.07 15.86 6.54
N VAL A 307 -12.22 15.22 5.39
CA VAL A 307 -11.47 15.54 4.16
C VAL A 307 -11.84 16.92 3.59
N ALA A 308 -13.06 17.42 3.88
CA ALA A 308 -13.49 18.73 3.39
C ALA A 308 -12.78 19.87 4.13
N THR A 309 -12.62 19.73 5.44
CA THR A 309 -11.86 20.63 6.29
C THR A 309 -10.39 20.62 5.88
N LEU A 310 -9.80 19.43 5.67
CA LEU A 310 -8.42 19.31 5.18
C LEU A 310 -8.25 20.01 3.82
N LEU A 311 -9.17 19.81 2.87
CA LEU A 311 -9.12 20.48 1.57
C LEU A 311 -9.17 22.01 1.71
N SER A 312 -10.03 22.52 2.59
CA SER A 312 -10.14 23.94 2.87
C SER A 312 -8.81 24.51 3.39
N TRP A 313 -8.17 23.84 4.34
CA TRP A 313 -6.84 24.22 4.83
C TRP A 313 -5.76 24.14 3.75
N VAL A 314 -5.77 23.08 2.94
CA VAL A 314 -4.83 22.94 1.82
C VAL A 314 -4.96 24.12 0.84
N ILE A 315 -6.18 24.47 0.43
CA ILE A 315 -6.42 25.59 -0.50
C ILE A 315 -5.95 26.93 0.09
N GLN A 316 -6.12 27.14 1.40
CA GLN A 316 -5.84 28.42 2.05
C GLN A 316 -4.39 28.58 2.49
N GLN A 317 -3.72 27.49 2.88
CA GLN A 317 -2.47 27.54 3.63
C GLN A 317 -1.28 26.94 2.87
N VAL A 318 -1.49 26.04 1.91
CA VAL A 318 -0.38 25.49 1.12
C VAL A 318 0.10 26.55 0.12
N PRO A 319 1.36 27.00 0.20
CA PRO A 319 1.86 28.05 -0.70
C PRO A 319 2.01 27.52 -2.15
N PRO A 320 2.05 28.42 -3.15
CA PRO A 320 2.46 28.07 -4.50
C PRO A 320 3.80 27.34 -4.50
N ARG A 321 3.98 26.38 -5.42
CA ARG A 321 5.25 25.65 -5.55
C ARG A 321 6.39 26.60 -5.91
N LEU A 322 7.59 26.20 -5.50
CA LEU A 322 8.81 26.80 -6.01
C LEU A 322 8.92 26.58 -7.53
N PRO A 323 9.61 27.47 -8.26
CA PRO A 323 10.04 27.19 -9.62
C PRO A 323 10.96 25.96 -9.62
N ILE A 324 10.70 25.02 -10.51
CA ILE A 324 11.60 23.88 -10.72
C ILE A 324 12.83 24.44 -11.46
N GLY A 325 14.02 24.28 -10.88
CA GLY A 325 15.26 24.67 -11.56
C GLY A 325 15.35 23.90 -12.88
N SER A 326 15.71 24.57 -13.99
CA SER A 326 15.65 24.05 -15.37
C SER A 326 15.74 22.52 -15.46
N ALA A 327 14.58 21.86 -15.50
CA ALA A 327 14.52 20.42 -15.64
C ALA A 327 14.97 20.06 -17.06
N VAL A 328 15.93 19.15 -17.16
CA VAL A 328 16.27 18.52 -18.43
C VAL A 328 15.05 17.71 -18.86
N ALA A 329 14.45 18.10 -19.99
CA ALA A 329 13.38 17.34 -20.62
C ALA A 329 13.91 15.93 -20.91
N ILE A 330 13.28 14.91 -20.32
CA ILE A 330 13.46 13.54 -20.80
C ILE A 330 12.82 13.51 -22.21
N PRO A 331 13.53 13.07 -23.25
CA PRO A 331 12.90 12.82 -24.54
C PRO A 331 11.75 11.84 -24.32
N ALA A 332 10.59 12.09 -24.94
CA ALA A 332 9.53 11.09 -25.02
C ALA A 332 10.17 9.75 -25.37
N ALA A 333 9.96 8.73 -24.53
CA ALA A 333 10.66 7.45 -24.65
C ALA A 333 10.47 6.87 -26.06
N ALA A 334 11.45 7.08 -26.94
CA ALA A 334 11.76 6.09 -27.94
C ALA A 334 12.16 4.84 -27.14
N ARG A 335 11.42 3.74 -27.34
CA ARG A 335 11.75 2.44 -26.78
C ARG A 335 13.27 2.25 -26.84
N PRO A 336 14.00 2.09 -25.72
CA PRO A 336 15.33 1.55 -25.84
C PRO A 336 15.12 0.15 -26.41
N ALA A 337 15.57 -0.06 -27.64
CA ALA A 337 15.79 -1.40 -28.15
C ALA A 337 16.84 -2.01 -27.22
N ILE A 338 16.39 -2.79 -26.25
CA ILE A 338 17.25 -3.49 -25.30
C ILE A 338 18.26 -4.28 -26.15
N PRO A 339 19.58 -4.01 -26.04
CA PRO A 339 20.57 -4.87 -26.65
C PRO A 339 20.35 -6.26 -26.06
N ARG A 340 20.13 -7.25 -26.91
CA ARG A 340 19.78 -8.64 -26.53
C ARG A 340 20.87 -9.37 -25.72
N THR A 341 21.86 -8.65 -25.22
CA THR A 341 23.04 -9.14 -24.50
C THR A 341 23.05 -8.77 -23.00
N VAL A 342 22.14 -7.92 -22.50
CA VAL A 342 22.03 -7.62 -21.04
C VAL A 342 20.90 -8.43 -20.37
N ARG A 343 20.23 -9.31 -21.11
CA ARG A 343 19.38 -10.37 -20.53
C ARG A 343 20.19 -11.53 -19.94
N ALA A 344 21.52 -11.51 -20.09
CA ALA A 344 22.41 -12.61 -19.73
C ALA A 344 23.23 -12.39 -18.44
N TYR A 345 23.19 -11.21 -17.82
CA TYR A 345 23.93 -10.95 -16.56
C TYR A 345 23.06 -10.70 -15.32
N ALA A 346 21.76 -10.40 -15.49
CA ALA A 346 20.76 -10.42 -14.40
C ALA A 346 19.97 -11.74 -14.33
N MET A 347 20.26 -12.68 -15.24
CA MET A 347 19.79 -14.07 -15.23
C MET A 347 21.02 -14.99 -15.18
N ARG A 348 21.81 -14.90 -14.11
CA ARG A 348 22.60 -16.06 -13.68
C ARG A 348 21.69 -16.86 -12.76
N PRO A 349 21.32 -18.11 -13.10
CA PRO A 349 20.90 -19.01 -12.06
C PRO A 349 22.11 -19.18 -11.14
N ALA A 350 22.01 -18.75 -9.89
CA ALA A 350 22.83 -19.31 -8.83
C ALA A 350 22.33 -20.75 -8.60
N ALA A 351 22.62 -21.62 -9.56
CA ALA A 351 22.51 -23.06 -9.45
C ALA A 351 23.83 -23.62 -9.96
N VAL A 352 24.87 -23.48 -9.14
CA VAL A 352 25.77 -24.62 -9.02
C VAL A 352 24.86 -25.76 -8.53
N PRO A 353 24.84 -26.94 -9.17
CA PRO A 353 24.24 -28.09 -8.53
C PRO A 353 25.14 -28.40 -7.34
N VAL A 354 24.85 -27.78 -6.20
CA VAL A 354 25.09 -28.48 -4.95
C VAL A 354 24.13 -29.65 -5.07
N SER A 355 24.67 -30.84 -5.29
CA SER A 355 23.97 -32.06 -4.95
C SER A 355 23.68 -31.98 -3.46
N ALA A 356 22.64 -31.24 -3.10
CA ALA A 356 21.95 -31.46 -1.86
C ALA A 356 21.34 -32.85 -2.07
N MET A 357 22.06 -33.86 -1.59
CA MET A 357 21.41 -35.09 -1.14
C MET A 357 20.12 -34.63 -0.49
N ALA A 358 18.97 -35.06 -1.04
CA ALA A 358 17.75 -34.99 -0.27
C ALA A 358 18.12 -35.54 1.11
N PRO A 359 17.88 -34.80 2.20
CA PRO A 359 18.14 -35.35 3.52
C PRO A 359 17.43 -36.70 3.54
N GLU A 360 18.17 -37.74 3.89
CA GLU A 360 17.66 -39.10 3.92
C GLU A 360 16.40 -39.06 4.78
N ALA A 361 15.24 -39.23 4.15
CA ALA A 361 13.97 -39.11 4.84
C ALA A 361 13.82 -40.35 5.70
N ILE A 362 14.15 -40.21 6.98
CA ILE A 362 14.02 -41.29 7.95
C ILE A 362 12.53 -41.37 8.31
N GLU A 363 11.93 -42.51 8.01
CA GLU A 363 10.58 -42.83 8.46
C GLU A 363 10.58 -42.87 10.00
N LEU A 364 9.78 -42.01 10.62
CA LEU A 364 9.64 -41.96 12.06
C LEU A 364 8.46 -42.83 12.47
N ALA A 365 8.75 -43.87 13.26
CA ALA A 365 7.70 -44.61 13.94
C ALA A 365 6.93 -43.66 14.88
N TYR A 366 5.60 -43.73 14.82
CA TYR A 366 4.72 -42.98 15.70
C TYR A 366 3.69 -43.91 16.34
N GLU A 367 3.19 -43.50 17.50
CA GLU A 367 2.09 -44.15 18.19
C GLU A 367 0.86 -43.26 18.09
N SER A 368 -0.31 -43.83 17.74
CA SER A 368 -1.56 -43.09 17.78
C SER A 368 -1.99 -42.84 19.22
N VAL A 369 -2.33 -41.59 19.54
CA VAL A 369 -2.84 -41.22 20.87
C VAL A 369 -4.34 -41.04 20.77
N THR A 370 -5.09 -41.83 21.54
CA THR A 370 -6.54 -41.62 21.68
C THR A 370 -6.76 -40.32 22.44
N TRP A 371 -7.29 -39.32 21.73
CA TRP A 371 -7.63 -38.02 22.32
C TRP A 371 -8.55 -38.19 23.52
N LYS A 372 -8.17 -37.62 24.66
CA LYS A 372 -9.01 -37.48 25.84
C LYS A 372 -9.17 -35.98 26.14
N PRO A 373 -10.39 -35.48 26.38
CA PRO A 373 -10.58 -34.10 26.79
C PRO A 373 -9.84 -33.87 28.11
N VAL A 374 -9.15 -32.73 28.22
CA VAL A 374 -8.40 -32.37 29.42
C VAL A 374 -9.41 -32.11 30.55
N GLU A 375 -9.43 -32.94 31.60
CA GLU A 375 -10.41 -32.83 32.70
C GLU A 375 -10.18 -31.60 33.62
N HIS A 376 -9.13 -30.80 33.42
CA HIS A 376 -8.83 -29.64 34.27
C HIS A 376 -8.56 -28.37 33.44
N GLY A 377 -9.54 -27.46 33.47
CA GLY A 377 -9.42 -26.08 33.01
C GLY A 377 -10.59 -25.68 32.13
N GLY A 378 -11.62 -25.06 32.72
CA GLY A 378 -12.68 -24.43 31.95
C GLY A 378 -12.10 -23.44 30.94
N ILE A 379 -12.81 -23.27 29.82
CA ILE A 379 -12.48 -22.33 28.74
C ILE A 379 -12.06 -21.00 29.39
N THR A 380 -10.78 -20.66 29.29
CA THR A 380 -10.31 -19.34 29.72
C THR A 380 -10.51 -18.36 28.56
N ASP A 381 -10.89 -17.11 28.83
CA ASP A 381 -11.09 -16.02 27.84
C ASP A 381 -9.79 -15.62 27.08
N ALA A 382 -8.78 -16.49 27.01
CA ALA A 382 -7.52 -16.26 26.33
C ALA A 382 -7.60 -16.70 24.85
N LEU A 383 -7.13 -15.85 23.94
CA LEU A 383 -7.08 -16.12 22.50
C LEU A 383 -6.20 -17.34 22.11
N TYR A 384 -5.23 -17.69 22.96
CA TYR A 384 -4.25 -18.75 22.74
C TYR A 384 -4.19 -19.70 23.93
N GLU A 385 -4.22 -20.99 23.63
CA GLU A 385 -4.04 -22.08 24.59
C GLU A 385 -2.69 -22.79 24.35
N PRO A 386 -2.07 -23.37 25.38
CA PRO A 386 -0.87 -24.18 25.21
C PRO A 386 -1.09 -25.30 24.17
N TYR A 387 -0.20 -25.38 23.19
CA TYR A 387 -0.22 -26.43 22.18
C TYR A 387 0.63 -27.61 22.62
N GLY A 388 0.05 -28.80 22.46
CA GLY A 388 0.76 -30.08 22.52
C GLY A 388 0.22 -31.00 21.43
N LEU A 389 1.06 -31.92 20.93
CA LEU A 389 0.67 -32.87 19.90
C LEU A 389 -0.36 -33.87 20.47
N GLN A 390 -1.55 -33.95 19.86
CA GLN A 390 -2.71 -34.61 20.48
C GLN A 390 -3.13 -35.94 19.84
N SER A 391 -2.78 -36.19 18.57
CA SER A 391 -3.22 -37.38 17.81
C SER A 391 -2.12 -38.43 17.62
N ILE A 392 -0.85 -38.06 17.76
CA ILE A 392 0.29 -38.98 17.66
C ILE A 392 1.36 -38.66 18.70
N ARG A 393 2.19 -39.64 19.02
CA ARG A 393 3.40 -39.49 19.83
C ARG A 393 4.57 -40.13 19.09
N ILE A 394 5.67 -39.39 18.95
CA ILE A 394 6.92 -39.91 18.38
C ILE A 394 7.81 -40.33 19.54
N PRO A 395 8.18 -41.62 19.67
CA PRO A 395 9.07 -42.08 20.74
C PRO A 395 10.41 -41.33 20.73
N GLY A 396 10.83 -40.83 21.89
CA GLY A 396 12.08 -40.08 22.04
C GLY A 396 12.03 -38.60 21.66
N ALA A 397 10.87 -38.06 21.24
CA ALA A 397 10.72 -36.64 20.97
C ALA A 397 10.97 -35.79 22.24
N GLN A 398 11.79 -34.75 22.10
CA GLN A 398 12.03 -33.78 23.18
C GLN A 398 10.96 -32.68 23.17
N ALA A 399 10.71 -32.08 24.34
CA ALA A 399 9.84 -30.93 24.43
C ALA A 399 10.41 -29.77 23.61
N HIS A 400 9.54 -29.02 22.92
CA HIS A 400 9.98 -27.85 22.18
C HIS A 400 10.58 -26.81 23.14
N PRO A 401 11.71 -26.16 22.80
CA PRO A 401 12.41 -25.25 23.71
C PRO A 401 11.62 -23.97 24.04
N THR A 402 10.57 -23.67 23.28
CA THR A 402 9.64 -22.56 23.53
C THR A 402 8.21 -23.06 23.73
N ARG A 403 7.39 -22.28 24.44
CA ARG A 403 5.96 -22.59 24.62
C ARG A 403 5.25 -22.50 23.28
N LEU A 404 4.77 -23.63 22.81
CA LEU A 404 3.89 -23.68 21.65
C LEU A 404 2.48 -23.31 22.09
N VAL A 405 1.77 -22.59 21.24
CA VAL A 405 0.38 -22.19 21.47
C VAL A 405 -0.46 -22.49 20.24
N GLN A 406 -1.75 -22.75 20.45
CA GLN A 406 -2.77 -22.91 19.44
C GLN A 406 -3.93 -21.97 19.72
N SER A 407 -4.72 -21.62 18.70
CA SER A 407 -5.95 -20.88 18.94
C SER A 407 -6.92 -21.72 19.78
N ALA A 408 -7.71 -21.06 20.63
CA ALA A 408 -8.74 -21.73 21.44
C ALA A 408 -9.75 -22.51 20.57
N ALA A 409 -10.01 -22.03 19.34
CA ALA A 409 -10.85 -22.74 18.37
C ALA A 409 -10.25 -24.09 17.94
N MET A 410 -8.94 -24.17 17.69
CA MET A 410 -8.24 -25.41 17.35
C MET A 410 -8.13 -26.37 18.54
N ALA A 411 -8.11 -25.84 19.77
CA ALA A 411 -8.10 -26.65 20.99
C ALA A 411 -9.44 -27.33 21.29
N SER A 412 -10.55 -26.81 20.74
CA SER A 412 -11.91 -27.25 21.05
C SER A 412 -12.37 -28.55 20.38
N GLY A 413 -11.58 -29.08 19.42
CA GLY A 413 -11.93 -30.28 18.66
C GLY A 413 -10.76 -31.24 18.51
N ALA A 414 -11.06 -32.55 18.46
CA ALA A 414 -10.03 -33.57 18.30
C ALA A 414 -9.47 -33.56 16.86
N PRO A 415 -8.14 -33.45 16.67
CA PRO A 415 -7.54 -33.63 15.35
C PRO A 415 -7.72 -35.07 14.86
N PRO A 416 -7.91 -35.30 13.55
CA PRO A 416 -8.08 -36.64 12.99
C PRO A 416 -6.79 -37.47 13.17
N THR A 417 -6.96 -38.77 13.40
CA THR A 417 -5.84 -39.71 13.47
C THR A 417 -5.27 -39.95 12.07
N PRO A 418 -3.98 -39.70 11.83
CA PRO A 418 -3.37 -39.91 10.52
C PRO A 418 -3.33 -41.41 10.15
N PRO A 419 -3.66 -41.79 8.90
CA PRO A 419 -3.68 -43.18 8.43
C PRO A 419 -2.42 -43.59 7.65
N TYR A 420 -1.33 -42.83 7.75
CA TYR A 420 -0.14 -42.96 6.90
C TYR A 420 0.66 -44.24 7.17
#